data_AF-C0B4K8-F1
#
_entry.id   AF-C0B4K8-F1
#
_cell.length_a   1.000
_cell.length_b   1.000
_cell.length_c   1.000
_cell.angle_alpha   90.00
_cell.angle_beta   90.00
_cell.angle_gamma   90.00
#
_symmetry.space_group_name_H-M   'P 1'
#
loop_
_entity.id
_entity.type
_entity.pdbx_description
1 polymer ?
#
loop_
_entity_poly.entity_id
_entity_poly.type
_entity_poly.pdbx_seq_one_letter_code
_entity_poly.pdbx_strand_id
1 'polypeptide(L)'
;MTFYQELQLNQAGSKNLLKKSETVKEKSYHILVYLVKIAVTMAFCFLFVTIFSILFGNENSIVGVVVLLCLMVFRNADLGIHTGQSTMLLALFFVIMTVCPHLANQFSPVLGMLLNIAALAVLILFGCHNPFMFNQSTLVLGYLLLYGYDVTGKSYQMRLVGMALGAALTCFVFYRNHKNRTYKRNLKDLIQEFDITSSRTKWQICQILCVPIVLCIAELCNMPRAMWAGIAAMSAILPFMEDMHYRVRKRIVGNIAGVICFTVLYFLLPSSIYAYIGILGGIGVGFQHNMAGRQYLTHLVL
;
A
#
# COMPACT_ATOMS: atom_id res chain seq x y z
N MET A 1 -10.72 29.26 -1.36
CA MET A 1 -9.30 28.85 -1.43
C MET A 1 -8.82 29.08 -2.85
N THR A 2 -7.50 29.22 -3.09
CA THR A 2 -7.00 29.23 -4.47
C THR A 2 -7.05 27.83 -5.07
N PHE A 3 -7.15 27.72 -6.40
CA PHE A 3 -7.13 26.44 -7.13
C PHE A 3 -5.97 25.54 -6.70
N TYR A 4 -4.77 26.12 -6.57
CA TYR A 4 -3.56 25.40 -6.17
C TYR A 4 -3.64 24.87 -4.73
N GLN A 5 -4.17 25.66 -3.79
CA GLN A 5 -4.36 25.23 -2.40
C GLN A 5 -5.37 24.08 -2.28
N GLU A 6 -6.44 24.10 -3.07
CA GLU A 6 -7.41 22.99 -3.08
C GLU A 6 -6.83 21.71 -3.68
N LEU A 7 -5.97 21.82 -4.69
CA LEU A 7 -5.27 20.68 -5.28
C LEU A 7 -4.33 19.99 -4.28
N GLN A 8 -3.75 20.76 -3.36
CA GLN A 8 -2.84 20.27 -2.30
C GLN A 8 -3.55 19.62 -1.10
N LEU A 9 -4.88 19.78 -0.97
CA LEU A 9 -5.62 19.12 0.11
C LEU A 9 -5.47 17.59 0.01
N ASN A 10 -5.53 16.88 1.13
CA ASN A 10 -5.67 15.42 1.10
C ASN A 10 -7.10 15.03 0.64
N GLN A 11 -7.35 13.74 0.39
CA GLN A 11 -8.67 13.28 -0.08
C GLN A 11 -9.80 13.64 0.90
N ALA A 12 -9.54 13.56 2.21
CA ALA A 12 -10.50 13.95 3.24
C ALA A 12 -10.83 15.45 3.21
N GLY A 13 -9.84 16.30 3.00
CA GLY A 13 -9.98 17.76 2.89
C GLY A 13 -10.82 18.15 1.68
N SER A 14 -10.54 17.58 0.50
CA SER A 14 -11.33 17.82 -0.71
C SER A 14 -12.79 17.34 -0.55
N LYS A 15 -13.01 16.16 0.06
CA LYS A 15 -14.37 15.64 0.35
C LYS A 15 -15.12 16.47 1.40
N ASN A 16 -14.41 17.04 2.37
CA ASN A 16 -15.01 17.94 3.36
C ASN A 16 -15.42 19.28 2.74
N LEU A 17 -14.65 19.83 1.80
CA LEU A 17 -15.05 21.02 1.05
C LEU A 17 -16.35 20.76 0.28
N LEU A 18 -16.41 19.66 -0.46
CA LEU A 18 -17.60 19.23 -1.23
C LEU A 18 -18.87 19.09 -0.38
N LYS A 19 -18.72 18.67 0.88
CA LYS A 19 -19.85 18.56 1.84
C LYS A 19 -20.30 19.90 2.40
N LYS A 20 -19.38 20.87 2.51
CA LYS A 20 -19.64 22.20 3.07
C LYS A 20 -20.11 23.21 2.01
N SER A 21 -20.04 22.88 0.72
CA SER A 21 -20.51 23.75 -0.35
C SER A 21 -22.03 23.86 -0.37
N GLU A 22 -22.54 25.08 -0.19
CA GLU A 22 -23.98 25.35 -0.15
C GLU A 22 -24.56 25.63 -1.55
N THR A 23 -23.76 26.20 -2.46
CA THR A 23 -24.23 26.57 -3.81
C THR A 23 -23.85 25.55 -4.89
N VAL A 24 -24.70 25.42 -5.92
CA VAL A 24 -24.47 24.51 -7.07
C VAL A 24 -23.20 24.90 -7.85
N LYS A 25 -22.91 26.20 -7.95
CA LYS A 25 -21.71 26.70 -8.64
C LYS A 25 -20.42 26.35 -7.90
N GLU A 26 -20.38 26.54 -6.57
CA GLU A 26 -19.23 26.15 -5.76
C GLU A 26 -19.05 24.63 -5.76
N LYS A 27 -20.13 23.88 -5.62
CA LYS A 27 -20.08 22.41 -5.66
C LYS A 27 -19.53 21.91 -6.99
N SER A 28 -19.97 22.47 -8.12
CA SER A 28 -19.45 22.12 -9.45
C SER A 28 -17.96 22.45 -9.59
N TYR A 29 -17.53 23.61 -9.09
CA TYR A 29 -16.11 23.99 -9.08
C TYR A 29 -15.26 23.01 -8.26
N HIS A 30 -15.64 22.68 -7.02
CA HIS A 30 -14.88 21.74 -6.19
C HIS A 30 -14.90 20.31 -6.75
N ILE A 31 -15.98 19.90 -7.41
CA ILE A 31 -16.01 18.63 -8.16
C ILE A 31 -14.97 18.67 -9.28
N LEU A 32 -14.93 19.73 -10.07
CA LEU A 32 -13.96 19.88 -11.15
C LEU A 32 -12.53 19.84 -10.63
N VAL A 33 -12.22 20.58 -9.55
CA VAL A 33 -10.88 20.56 -8.93
C VAL A 33 -10.53 19.16 -8.42
N TYR A 34 -11.49 18.44 -7.83
CA TYR A 34 -11.31 17.06 -7.40
C TYR A 34 -11.04 16.10 -8.57
N LEU A 35 -11.77 16.24 -9.69
CA LEU A 35 -11.55 15.46 -10.90
C LEU A 35 -10.18 15.73 -11.52
N VAL A 36 -9.79 17.00 -11.62
CA VAL A 36 -8.47 17.40 -12.13
C VAL A 36 -7.37 16.80 -11.25
N LYS A 37 -7.52 16.85 -9.93
CA LYS A 37 -6.59 16.23 -9.00
C LYS A 37 -6.48 14.72 -9.22
N ILE A 38 -7.60 14.01 -9.40
CA ILE A 38 -7.58 12.57 -9.72
C ILE A 38 -6.86 12.31 -11.05
N ALA A 39 -7.20 13.07 -12.10
CA ALA A 39 -6.61 12.92 -13.43
C ALA A 39 -5.09 13.15 -13.41
N VAL A 40 -4.63 14.23 -12.75
CA VAL A 40 -3.21 14.55 -12.58
C VAL A 40 -2.49 13.45 -11.79
N THR A 41 -3.10 12.96 -10.71
CA THR A 41 -2.52 11.87 -9.90
C THR A 41 -2.41 10.58 -10.72
N MET A 42 -3.46 10.20 -11.44
CA MET A 42 -3.46 9.03 -12.31
C MET A 42 -2.41 9.14 -13.42
N ALA A 43 -2.35 10.30 -14.09
CA ALA A 43 -1.35 10.56 -15.13
C ALA A 43 0.07 10.48 -14.57
N PHE A 44 0.33 11.07 -13.40
CA PHE A 44 1.63 10.96 -12.74
C PHE A 44 1.99 9.51 -12.40
N CYS A 45 1.08 8.76 -11.78
CA CYS A 45 1.33 7.35 -11.45
C CYS A 45 1.61 6.51 -12.70
N PHE A 46 0.81 6.69 -13.75
CA PHE A 46 0.98 5.98 -15.01
C PHE A 46 2.33 6.32 -15.64
N LEU A 47 2.65 7.61 -15.81
CA LEU A 47 3.92 8.05 -16.39
C LEU A 47 5.13 7.54 -15.58
N PHE A 48 5.05 7.59 -14.25
CA PHE A 48 6.13 7.10 -13.39
C PHE A 48 6.38 5.60 -13.60
N VAL A 49 5.32 4.78 -13.59
CA VAL A 49 5.44 3.33 -13.81
C VAL A 49 5.90 3.03 -15.24
N THR A 50 5.42 3.77 -16.24
CA THR A 50 5.85 3.63 -17.63
C THR A 50 7.33 3.94 -17.79
N ILE A 51 7.83 5.04 -17.21
CA ILE A 51 9.26 5.38 -17.22
C ILE A 51 10.08 4.27 -16.55
N PHE A 52 9.66 3.78 -15.38
CA PHE A 52 10.33 2.65 -14.72
C PHE A 52 10.35 1.39 -15.60
N SER A 53 9.26 1.10 -16.30
CA SER A 53 9.16 -0.07 -17.18
C SER A 53 10.07 0.06 -18.41
N ILE A 54 10.21 1.27 -18.97
CA ILE A 54 11.15 1.55 -20.07
C ILE A 54 12.61 1.42 -19.60
N LEU A 55 12.93 1.89 -18.40
CA LEU A 55 14.30 1.90 -17.86
C LEU A 55 14.77 0.53 -17.35
N PHE A 56 13.89 -0.23 -16.68
CA PHE A 56 14.25 -1.48 -15.99
C PHE A 56 13.61 -2.74 -16.60
N GLY A 57 12.80 -2.57 -17.65
CA GLY A 57 12.08 -3.63 -18.34
C GLY A 57 10.66 -3.84 -17.81
N ASN A 58 9.78 -4.37 -18.68
CA ASN A 58 8.36 -4.56 -18.37
C ASN A 58 8.11 -5.54 -17.21
N GLU A 59 8.99 -6.53 -17.02
CA GLU A 59 8.97 -7.46 -15.89
C GLU A 59 9.22 -6.78 -14.54
N ASN A 60 9.82 -5.59 -14.55
CA ASN A 60 10.10 -4.77 -13.39
C ASN A 60 9.14 -3.58 -13.25
N SER A 61 8.05 -3.53 -14.01
CA SER A 61 6.98 -2.53 -13.84
C SER A 61 6.46 -2.48 -12.39
N ILE A 62 6.41 -3.62 -11.70
CA ILE A 62 6.00 -3.71 -10.30
C ILE A 62 6.93 -2.95 -9.35
N VAL A 63 8.23 -2.87 -9.66
CA VAL A 63 9.20 -2.08 -8.90
C VAL A 63 8.81 -0.61 -8.91
N GLY A 64 8.42 -0.08 -10.09
CA GLY A 64 7.93 1.28 -10.22
C GLY A 64 6.71 1.54 -9.32
N VAL A 65 5.77 0.60 -9.25
CA VAL A 65 4.61 0.69 -8.36
C VAL A 65 5.04 0.72 -6.89
N VAL A 66 5.91 -0.20 -6.46
CA VAL A 66 6.35 -0.28 -5.05
C VAL A 66 7.13 0.97 -4.63
N VAL A 67 8.04 1.46 -5.49
CA VAL A 67 8.80 2.69 -5.25
C VAL A 67 7.85 3.88 -5.12
N LEU A 68 6.88 4.00 -6.03
CA LEU A 68 5.90 5.09 -6.01
C LEU A 68 5.05 5.07 -4.74
N LEU A 69 4.56 3.90 -4.32
CA LEU A 69 3.79 3.75 -3.09
C LEU A 69 4.62 4.18 -1.86
N CYS A 70 5.87 3.72 -1.78
CA CYS A 70 6.77 4.11 -0.69
C CYS A 70 7.02 5.62 -0.71
N LEU A 71 7.30 6.21 -1.88
CA LEU A 71 7.54 7.65 -2.03
C LEU A 71 6.33 8.46 -1.57
N MET A 72 5.11 8.10 -1.99
CA MET A 72 3.89 8.82 -1.63
C MET A 72 3.61 8.79 -0.13
N VAL A 73 3.84 7.66 0.53
CA VAL A 73 3.63 7.51 1.97
C VAL A 73 4.73 8.20 2.78
N PHE A 74 5.99 7.86 2.54
CA PHE A 74 7.13 8.39 3.29
C PHE A 74 7.45 9.86 2.97
N ARG A 75 6.84 10.45 1.95
CA ARG A 75 6.87 11.91 1.77
C ARG A 75 6.24 12.66 2.95
N ASN A 76 5.21 12.07 3.57
CA ASN A 76 4.41 12.73 4.61
C ASN A 76 4.46 12.02 5.97
N ALA A 77 4.57 10.69 5.95
CA ALA A 77 4.55 9.89 7.14
C ALA A 77 5.95 9.68 7.69
N ASP A 78 6.09 9.78 9.01
CA ASP A 78 7.33 9.53 9.70
C ASP A 78 7.35 8.19 10.45
N LEU A 79 8.56 7.76 10.81
CA LEU A 79 8.81 6.52 11.54
C LEU A 79 8.93 6.76 13.06
N GLY A 80 8.65 7.97 13.54
CA GLY A 80 8.73 8.32 14.96
C GLY A 80 10.13 8.34 15.59
N ILE A 81 11.19 8.19 14.79
CA ILE A 81 12.60 8.21 15.22
C ILE A 81 13.33 9.37 14.53
N HIS A 82 14.45 9.81 15.12
CA HIS A 82 15.41 10.73 14.50
C HIS A 82 15.64 10.45 13.00
N THR A 83 15.56 11.52 12.19
CA THR A 83 15.52 11.47 10.72
C THR A 83 16.65 10.66 10.09
N GLY A 84 17.88 10.76 10.61
CA GLY A 84 19.02 9.95 10.15
C GLY A 84 18.81 8.44 10.29
N GLN A 85 18.42 7.97 11.49
CA GLN A 85 18.13 6.55 11.74
C GLN A 85 16.93 6.06 10.94
N SER A 86 15.88 6.89 10.84
CA SER A 86 14.70 6.60 10.01
C SER A 86 15.06 6.45 8.53
N THR A 87 16.00 7.23 8.01
CA THR A 87 16.46 7.12 6.62
C THR A 87 17.24 5.82 6.38
N MET A 88 18.11 5.43 7.32
CA MET A 88 18.81 4.14 7.25
C MET A 88 17.85 2.96 7.34
N LEU A 89 16.86 3.04 8.23
CA LEU A 89 15.82 2.03 8.39
C LEU A 89 14.96 1.90 7.13
N LEU A 90 14.63 3.02 6.47
CA LEU A 90 13.93 3.02 5.21
C LEU A 90 14.74 2.32 4.10
N ALA A 91 16.05 2.58 4.02
CA ALA A 91 16.94 1.87 3.09
C ALA A 91 16.95 0.35 3.38
N LEU A 92 17.00 -0.06 4.64
CA LEU A 92 16.89 -1.45 5.05
C LEU A 92 15.56 -2.09 4.60
N PHE A 93 14.44 -1.38 4.69
CA PHE A 93 13.16 -1.89 4.19
C PHE A 93 13.18 -2.19 2.69
N PHE A 94 13.80 -1.34 1.88
CA PHE A 94 13.98 -1.62 0.45
C PHE A 94 14.84 -2.85 0.21
N VAL A 95 15.92 -3.05 0.98
CA VAL A 95 16.75 -4.26 0.88
C VAL A 95 15.93 -5.50 1.22
N ILE A 96 15.18 -5.48 2.33
CA ILE A 96 14.32 -6.60 2.74
C ILE A 96 13.28 -6.90 1.66
N MET A 97 12.58 -5.89 1.16
CA MET A 97 11.57 -6.05 0.10
C MET A 97 12.17 -6.56 -1.23
N THR A 98 13.46 -6.39 -1.47
CA THR A 98 14.10 -6.85 -2.72
C THR A 98 14.67 -8.26 -2.59
N VAL A 99 15.29 -8.58 -1.45
CA VAL A 99 16.05 -9.82 -1.25
C VAL A 99 15.15 -10.93 -0.70
N CYS A 100 14.39 -10.64 0.36
CA CYS A 100 13.61 -11.65 1.06
C CYS A 100 12.52 -12.30 0.20
N PRO A 101 11.76 -11.55 -0.62
CA PRO A 101 10.77 -12.18 -1.49
C PRO A 101 11.37 -13.11 -2.54
N HIS A 102 12.47 -12.70 -3.16
CA HIS A 102 13.17 -13.53 -4.15
C HIS A 102 13.73 -14.80 -3.51
N LEU A 103 14.34 -14.67 -2.33
CA LEU A 103 14.89 -15.79 -1.60
C LEU A 103 13.80 -16.76 -1.12
N ALA A 104 12.65 -16.25 -0.66
CA ALA A 104 11.53 -17.08 -0.22
C ALA A 104 10.92 -17.89 -1.37
N ASN A 105 10.89 -17.36 -2.59
CA ASN A 105 10.44 -18.08 -3.79
C ASN A 105 11.38 -19.23 -4.21
N GLN A 106 12.61 -19.28 -3.70
CA GLN A 106 13.55 -20.38 -3.98
C GLN A 106 13.39 -21.56 -3.00
N PHE A 107 12.64 -21.38 -1.93
CA PHE A 107 12.43 -22.40 -0.91
C PHE A 107 11.05 -23.06 -1.04
N SER A 108 10.84 -24.18 -0.32
CA SER A 108 9.51 -24.78 -0.20
C SER A 108 8.54 -23.81 0.51
N PRO A 109 7.22 -23.88 0.26
CA PRO A 109 6.24 -22.94 0.85
C PRO A 109 6.36 -22.77 2.37
N VAL A 110 6.66 -23.85 3.10
CA VAL A 110 6.83 -23.81 4.56
C VAL A 110 8.10 -23.05 4.98
N LEU A 111 9.23 -23.27 4.28
CA LEU A 111 10.47 -22.54 4.56
C LEU A 111 10.37 -21.07 4.10
N GLY A 112 9.76 -20.83 2.93
CA GLY A 112 9.42 -19.50 2.44
C GLY A 112 8.54 -18.73 3.42
N MET A 113 7.56 -19.40 4.05
CA MET A 113 6.72 -18.83 5.11
C MET A 113 7.55 -18.34 6.31
N LEU A 114 8.53 -19.12 6.79
CA LEU A 114 9.37 -18.71 7.91
C LEU A 114 10.21 -17.46 7.56
N LEU A 115 10.74 -17.40 6.34
CA LEU A 115 11.46 -16.24 5.84
C LEU A 115 10.53 -15.02 5.73
N ASN A 116 9.32 -15.20 5.18
CA ASN A 116 8.29 -14.18 5.10
C ASN A 116 7.91 -13.66 6.51
N ILE A 117 7.76 -14.53 7.51
CA ILE A 117 7.51 -14.13 8.90
C ILE A 117 8.64 -13.23 9.42
N ALA A 118 9.91 -13.64 9.23
CA ALA A 118 11.05 -12.84 9.68
C ALA A 118 11.12 -11.47 8.97
N ALA A 119 10.91 -11.44 7.65
CA ALA A 119 10.92 -10.21 6.87
C ALA A 119 9.77 -9.26 7.27
N LEU A 120 8.54 -9.79 7.36
CA LEU A 120 7.38 -9.01 7.78
C LEU A 120 7.51 -8.53 9.22
N ALA A 121 8.15 -9.29 10.11
CA ALA A 121 8.44 -8.84 11.47
C ALA A 121 9.25 -7.55 11.46
N VAL A 122 10.34 -7.49 10.68
CA VAL A 122 11.14 -6.26 10.58
C VAL A 122 10.33 -5.11 9.97
N LEU A 123 9.61 -5.35 8.86
CA LEU A 123 8.82 -4.32 8.18
C LEU A 123 7.68 -3.76 9.06
N ILE A 124 6.99 -4.61 9.81
CA ILE A 124 5.81 -4.21 10.60
C ILE A 124 6.23 -3.60 11.94
N LEU A 125 7.21 -4.19 12.63
CA LEU A 125 7.62 -3.73 13.95
C LEU A 125 8.31 -2.36 13.86
N PHE A 126 9.20 -2.18 12.89
CA PHE A 126 9.93 -0.93 12.72
C PHE A 126 9.24 0.06 11.77
N GLY A 127 8.37 -0.41 10.86
CA GLY A 127 7.64 0.45 9.93
C GLY A 127 6.38 1.10 10.52
N CYS A 128 5.83 0.54 11.60
CA CYS A 128 4.64 1.07 12.27
C CYS A 128 4.99 1.70 13.62
N HIS A 129 5.23 3.02 13.64
CA HIS A 129 5.26 3.77 14.90
C HIS A 129 3.84 4.12 15.37
N ASN A 130 3.02 4.64 14.45
CA ASN A 130 1.65 5.00 14.69
C ASN A 130 0.72 4.23 13.71
N PRO A 131 -0.12 3.30 14.20
CA PRO A 131 -1.04 2.54 13.36
C PRO A 131 -1.96 3.41 12.48
N PHE A 132 -2.24 4.66 12.89
CA PHE A 132 -3.07 5.60 12.14
C PHE A 132 -2.41 6.14 10.86
N MET A 133 -1.08 6.04 10.73
CA MET A 133 -0.38 6.51 9.52
C MET A 133 -0.31 5.44 8.41
N PHE A 134 -0.67 4.19 8.71
CA PHE A 134 -0.73 3.08 7.74
C PHE A 134 0.57 2.76 6.97
N ASN A 135 1.72 3.23 7.43
CA ASN A 135 3.03 3.05 6.78
C ASN A 135 3.36 1.58 6.52
N GLN A 136 3.12 0.73 7.52
CA GLN A 136 3.35 -0.71 7.43
C GLN A 136 2.52 -1.37 6.34
N SER A 137 1.32 -0.87 6.06
CA SER A 137 0.48 -1.45 5.03
C SER A 137 1.10 -1.27 3.65
N THR A 138 1.73 -0.14 3.39
CA THR A 138 2.48 0.09 2.14
C THR A 138 3.70 -0.80 2.03
N LEU A 139 4.44 -1.00 3.12
CA LEU A 139 5.62 -1.88 3.13
C LEU A 139 5.23 -3.35 2.89
N VAL A 140 4.21 -3.85 3.59
CA VAL A 140 3.74 -5.24 3.43
C VAL A 140 3.12 -5.45 2.04
N LEU A 141 2.36 -4.47 1.53
CA LEU A 141 1.84 -4.52 0.16
C LEU A 141 2.98 -4.59 -0.87
N GLY A 142 4.00 -3.74 -0.72
CA GLY A 142 5.17 -3.74 -1.59
C GLY A 142 5.93 -5.07 -1.55
N TYR A 143 6.11 -5.63 -0.36
CA TYR A 143 6.69 -6.95 -0.15
C TYR A 143 5.92 -8.05 -0.90
N LEU A 144 4.61 -8.13 -0.71
CA LEU A 144 3.76 -9.17 -1.32
C LEU A 144 3.69 -9.05 -2.85
N LEU A 145 3.71 -7.83 -3.38
CA LEU A 145 3.77 -7.59 -4.82
C LEU A 145 5.10 -8.06 -5.41
N LEU A 146 6.23 -7.75 -4.76
CA LEU A 146 7.54 -8.22 -5.23
C LEU A 146 7.68 -9.75 -5.10
N TYR A 147 7.04 -10.33 -4.08
CA TYR A 147 6.96 -11.77 -3.88
C TYR A 147 6.21 -12.48 -5.01
N GLY A 148 5.00 -12.01 -5.35
CA GLY A 148 4.18 -12.71 -6.36
C GLY A 148 4.54 -12.40 -7.81
N TYR A 149 5.44 -11.44 -8.07
CA TYR A 149 6.03 -11.16 -9.38
C TYR A 149 7.54 -11.40 -9.34
N ASP A 150 7.96 -12.59 -8.91
CA ASP A 150 9.39 -12.93 -8.88
C ASP A 150 10.02 -12.95 -10.29
N VAL A 151 11.30 -12.59 -10.36
CA VAL A 151 12.09 -12.54 -11.61
C VAL A 151 13.48 -13.10 -11.34
N THR A 152 14.10 -13.68 -12.37
CA THR A 152 15.42 -14.30 -12.28
C THR A 152 16.40 -13.72 -13.32
N GLY A 153 17.69 -14.06 -13.19
CA GLY A 153 18.73 -13.69 -14.15
C GLY A 153 18.91 -12.17 -14.33
N LYS A 154 19.02 -11.72 -15.58
CA LYS A 154 19.24 -10.30 -15.91
C LYS A 154 18.11 -9.40 -15.44
N SER A 155 16.87 -9.89 -15.45
CA SER A 155 15.70 -9.14 -14.99
C SER A 155 15.79 -8.85 -13.48
N TYR A 156 16.28 -9.81 -12.69
CA TYR A 156 16.56 -9.61 -11.27
C TYR A 156 17.67 -8.59 -11.03
N GLN A 157 18.73 -8.58 -11.83
CA GLN A 157 19.76 -7.54 -11.73
C GLN A 157 19.19 -6.14 -11.97
N MET A 158 18.33 -5.97 -12.99
CA MET A 158 17.63 -4.71 -13.24
C MET A 158 16.68 -4.33 -12.10
N ARG A 159 16.04 -5.32 -11.45
CA ARG A 159 15.24 -5.12 -10.23
C ARG A 159 16.07 -4.55 -9.09
N LEU A 160 17.26 -5.10 -8.84
CA LEU A 160 18.18 -4.61 -7.82
C LEU A 160 18.53 -3.14 -8.06
N VAL A 161 18.87 -2.78 -9.30
CA VAL A 161 19.19 -1.40 -9.68
C VAL A 161 17.97 -0.48 -9.52
N GLY A 162 16.80 -0.90 -10.00
CA GLY A 162 15.56 -0.14 -9.88
C GLY A 162 15.13 0.09 -8.42
N MET A 163 15.26 -0.93 -7.58
CA MET A 163 14.99 -0.83 -6.14
C MET A 163 16.02 0.05 -5.43
N ALA A 164 17.31 -0.02 -5.79
CA ALA A 164 18.35 0.82 -5.22
C ALA A 164 18.14 2.31 -5.57
N LEU A 165 17.83 2.62 -6.84
CA LEU A 165 17.50 3.98 -7.28
C LEU A 165 16.21 4.49 -6.62
N GLY A 166 15.19 3.64 -6.53
CA GLY A 166 13.95 3.94 -5.83
C GLY A 166 14.15 4.19 -4.34
N ALA A 167 15.02 3.41 -3.68
CA ALA A 167 15.40 3.59 -2.29
C ALA A 167 16.12 4.94 -2.09
N ALA A 168 17.09 5.27 -2.95
CA ALA A 168 17.81 6.53 -2.90
C ALA A 168 16.87 7.73 -3.06
N LEU A 169 15.97 7.68 -4.04
CA LEU A 169 14.95 8.72 -4.26
C LEU A 169 14.03 8.86 -3.06
N THR A 170 13.50 7.76 -2.53
CA THR A 170 12.57 7.77 -1.39
C THR A 170 13.28 8.30 -0.14
N CYS A 171 14.52 7.86 0.13
CA CYS A 171 15.34 8.33 1.24
C CYS A 171 15.65 9.83 1.13
N PHE A 172 16.00 10.31 -0.06
CA PHE A 172 16.25 11.74 -0.31
C PHE A 172 15.01 12.60 -0.02
N VAL A 173 13.84 12.20 -0.55
CA VAL A 173 12.57 12.90 -0.31
C VAL A 173 12.19 12.84 1.17
N PHE A 174 12.30 11.68 1.80
CA PHE A 174 12.03 11.49 3.22
C PHE A 174 12.89 12.43 4.08
N TYR A 175 14.22 12.41 3.87
CA TYR A 175 15.16 13.24 4.62
C TYR A 175 14.88 14.73 4.42
N ARG A 176 14.70 15.17 3.17
CA ARG A 176 14.41 16.58 2.85
C ARG A 176 13.14 17.07 3.56
N ASN A 177 12.10 16.24 3.64
CA ASN A 177 10.82 16.62 4.22
C ASN A 177 10.80 16.56 5.76
N HIS A 178 11.64 15.72 6.37
CA HIS A 178 11.62 15.47 7.82
C HIS A 178 12.84 16.02 8.57
N LYS A 179 13.86 16.57 7.89
CA LYS A 179 15.08 17.09 8.53
C LYS A 179 14.84 18.21 9.55
N ASN A 180 13.77 19.00 9.38
CA ASN A 180 13.45 20.13 10.25
C ASN A 180 12.49 19.77 11.39
N ARG A 181 12.13 18.49 11.54
CA ARG A 181 11.24 18.02 12.61
C ARG A 181 12.08 17.55 13.80
N THR A 182 11.70 17.97 15.00
CA THR A 182 12.36 17.56 16.24
C THR A 182 11.78 16.24 16.71
N TYR A 183 12.57 15.17 16.64
CA TYR A 183 12.22 13.85 17.15
C TYR A 183 12.94 13.62 18.49
N LYS A 184 12.17 13.29 19.54
CA LYS A 184 12.71 13.01 20.88
C LYS A 184 13.10 11.54 21.10
N ARG A 185 12.81 10.65 20.14
CA ARG A 185 12.90 9.18 20.29
C ARG A 185 13.98 8.58 19.39
N ASN A 186 14.65 7.56 19.91
CA ASN A 186 15.68 6.77 19.23
C ASN A 186 15.17 5.35 18.90
N LEU A 187 15.90 4.64 18.03
CA LEU A 187 15.57 3.26 17.64
C LEU A 187 15.53 2.29 18.83
N LYS A 188 16.31 2.56 19.89
CA LYS A 188 16.32 1.79 21.14
C LYS A 188 15.01 1.92 21.93
N ASP A 189 14.43 3.12 21.94
CA ASP A 189 13.18 3.40 22.64
C ASP A 189 12.02 2.64 21.96
N LEU A 190 12.10 2.46 20.64
CA LEU A 190 11.13 1.70 19.87
C LEU A 190 11.15 0.20 20.21
N ILE A 191 12.31 -0.34 20.58
CA ILE A 191 12.46 -1.72 21.05
C ILE A 191 11.95 -1.86 22.50
N GLN A 192 12.15 -0.83 23.33
CA GLN A 192 11.70 -0.82 24.73
C GLN A 192 10.18 -0.58 24.89
N GLU A 193 9.54 0.12 23.95
CA GLU A 193 8.08 0.31 23.91
C GLU A 193 7.30 -0.96 23.46
N PHE A 194 7.97 -2.09 23.20
CA PHE A 194 7.31 -3.35 22.90
C PHE A 194 6.65 -3.96 24.14
N ASP A 195 5.40 -3.56 24.35
CA ASP A 195 4.52 -4.20 25.31
C ASP A 195 3.62 -5.22 24.61
N ILE A 196 3.80 -6.51 24.93
CA ILE A 196 3.02 -7.64 24.38
C ILE A 196 1.53 -7.53 24.76
N THR A 197 1.20 -6.79 25.82
CA THR A 197 -0.18 -6.61 26.27
C THR A 197 -0.95 -5.57 25.43
N SER A 198 -0.24 -4.67 24.75
CA SER A 198 -0.81 -3.59 23.93
C SER A 198 -1.54 -4.12 22.69
N SER A 199 -2.70 -3.53 22.38
CA SER A 199 -3.49 -3.83 21.18
C SER A 199 -2.68 -3.63 19.89
N ARG A 200 -1.75 -2.67 19.87
CA ARG A 200 -0.84 -2.44 18.72
C ARG A 200 0.05 -3.65 18.47
N THR A 201 0.75 -4.12 19.50
CA THR A 201 1.70 -5.25 19.38
C THR A 201 0.97 -6.54 19.02
N LYS A 202 -0.18 -6.81 19.63
CA LYS A 202 -1.02 -7.97 19.28
C LYS A 202 -1.44 -7.95 17.81
N TRP A 203 -1.86 -6.79 17.32
CA TRP A 203 -2.20 -6.62 15.91
C TRP A 203 -0.99 -6.77 14.98
N GLN A 204 0.17 -6.22 15.34
CA GLN A 204 1.41 -6.39 14.58
C GLN A 204 1.80 -7.87 14.48
N ILE A 205 1.79 -8.59 15.61
CA ILE A 205 2.07 -10.04 15.65
C ILE A 205 1.06 -10.82 14.81
N CYS A 206 -0.23 -10.46 14.88
CA CYS A 206 -1.26 -11.08 14.06
C CYS A 206 -0.97 -10.89 12.56
N GLN A 207 -0.60 -9.69 12.11
CA GLN A 207 -0.18 -9.45 10.72
C GLN A 207 1.06 -10.28 10.34
N ILE A 208 2.08 -10.29 11.20
CA ILE A 208 3.36 -10.99 10.97
C ILE A 208 3.16 -12.50 10.80
N LEU A 209 2.19 -13.09 11.51
CA LEU A 209 1.90 -14.53 11.44
C LEU A 209 0.83 -14.87 10.41
N CYS A 210 -0.33 -14.21 10.46
CA CYS A 210 -1.48 -14.59 9.64
C CYS A 210 -1.23 -14.33 8.14
N VAL A 211 -0.52 -13.26 7.76
CA VAL A 211 -0.28 -12.94 6.35
C VAL A 211 0.58 -14.02 5.67
N PRO A 212 1.76 -14.41 6.20
CA PRO A 212 2.54 -15.51 5.63
C PRO A 212 1.85 -16.87 5.71
N ILE A 213 1.08 -17.15 6.78
CA ILE A 213 0.32 -18.41 6.90
C ILE A 213 -0.72 -18.51 5.78
N VAL A 214 -1.51 -17.45 5.53
CA VAL A 214 -2.50 -17.44 4.45
C VAL A 214 -1.83 -17.58 3.09
N LEU A 215 -0.69 -16.91 2.88
CA LEU A 215 0.10 -17.05 1.67
C LEU A 215 0.57 -18.50 1.46
N CYS A 216 1.14 -19.12 2.49
CA CYS A 216 1.61 -20.50 2.47
C CYS A 216 0.46 -21.50 2.19
N ILE A 217 -0.69 -21.33 2.84
CA ILE A 217 -1.89 -22.16 2.57
C ILE A 217 -2.31 -22.02 1.11
N ALA A 218 -2.36 -20.79 0.58
CA ALA A 218 -2.72 -20.56 -0.82
C ALA A 218 -1.72 -21.22 -1.79
N GLU A 219 -0.42 -21.19 -1.49
CA GLU A 219 0.60 -21.89 -2.27
C GLU A 219 0.48 -23.41 -2.21
N LEU A 220 0.25 -23.97 -1.02
CA LEU A 220 0.03 -25.41 -0.85
C LEU A 220 -1.23 -25.89 -1.57
N CYS A 221 -2.24 -25.02 -1.69
CA CYS A 221 -3.43 -25.26 -2.50
C CYS A 221 -3.21 -25.05 -4.00
N ASN A 222 -1.98 -24.76 -4.46
CA ASN A 222 -1.65 -24.44 -5.84
C ASN A 222 -2.48 -23.28 -6.43
N MET A 223 -2.83 -22.29 -5.58
CA MET A 223 -3.62 -21.14 -6.02
C MET A 223 -2.79 -20.27 -6.98
N PRO A 224 -3.31 -19.96 -8.19
CA PRO A 224 -2.63 -19.03 -9.08
C PRO A 224 -2.57 -17.66 -8.41
N ARG A 225 -1.37 -17.08 -8.35
CA ARG A 225 -1.10 -15.76 -7.72
C ARG A 225 -1.52 -15.70 -6.24
N ALA A 226 -0.99 -16.62 -5.43
CA ALA A 226 -1.18 -16.68 -3.98
C ALA A 226 -0.96 -15.34 -3.23
N MET A 227 -0.14 -14.42 -3.77
CA MET A 227 0.06 -13.07 -3.21
C MET A 227 -1.25 -12.33 -2.92
N TRP A 228 -2.29 -12.51 -3.74
CA TRP A 228 -3.58 -11.82 -3.54
C TRP A 228 -4.29 -12.28 -2.27
N ALA A 229 -4.13 -13.54 -1.87
CA ALA A 229 -4.63 -14.05 -0.60
C ALA A 229 -3.92 -13.36 0.58
N GLY A 230 -2.59 -13.20 0.49
CA GLY A 230 -1.80 -12.44 1.46
C GLY A 230 -2.25 -10.97 1.57
N ILE A 231 -2.45 -10.29 0.42
CA ILE A 231 -2.91 -8.90 0.39
C ILE A 231 -4.31 -8.78 0.99
N ALA A 232 -5.20 -9.74 0.70
CA ALA A 232 -6.54 -9.80 1.27
C ALA A 232 -6.50 -9.97 2.80
N ALA A 233 -5.67 -10.87 3.32
CA ALA A 233 -5.47 -11.07 4.74
C ALA A 233 -4.92 -9.80 5.42
N MET A 234 -3.82 -9.25 4.90
CA MET A 234 -3.18 -8.04 5.41
C MET A 234 -4.17 -6.87 5.49
N SER A 235 -5.00 -6.69 4.46
CA SER A 235 -5.93 -5.57 4.41
C SER A 235 -7.22 -5.80 5.22
N ALA A 236 -7.47 -7.03 5.70
CA ALA A 236 -8.58 -7.35 6.60
C ALA A 236 -8.19 -7.18 8.08
N ILE A 237 -6.94 -7.49 8.45
CA ILE A 237 -6.45 -7.46 9.83
C ILE A 237 -6.21 -6.01 10.28
N LEU A 238 -7.12 -5.48 11.12
CA LEU A 238 -7.07 -4.12 11.67
C LEU A 238 -6.65 -4.09 13.16
N PRO A 239 -6.13 -2.95 13.67
CA PRO A 239 -5.73 -2.82 15.08
C PRO A 239 -6.85 -3.04 16.08
N PHE A 240 -8.11 -2.76 15.69
CA PHE A 240 -9.29 -2.93 16.54
C PHE A 240 -10.14 -4.11 16.06
N MET A 241 -10.47 -5.02 16.98
CA MET A 241 -11.21 -6.25 16.66
C MET A 241 -12.62 -5.98 16.13
N GLU A 242 -13.34 -4.99 16.66
CA GLU A 242 -14.67 -4.62 16.17
C GLU A 242 -14.64 -4.18 14.70
N ASP A 243 -13.67 -3.32 14.35
CA ASP A 243 -13.48 -2.85 12.99
C ASP A 243 -13.04 -3.99 12.05
N MET A 244 -12.29 -4.98 12.57
CA MET A 244 -11.90 -6.18 11.84
C MET A 244 -13.12 -7.04 11.48
N HIS A 245 -13.99 -7.37 12.45
CA HIS A 245 -15.21 -8.16 12.20
C HIS A 245 -16.13 -7.47 11.20
N TYR A 246 -16.33 -6.15 11.35
CA TYR A 246 -17.10 -5.35 10.41
C TYR A 246 -16.53 -5.43 8.99
N ARG A 247 -15.21 -5.24 8.85
CA ARG A 247 -14.52 -5.27 7.56
C ARG A 247 -14.60 -6.64 6.89
N VAL A 248 -14.36 -7.72 7.63
CA VAL A 248 -14.43 -9.09 7.11
C VAL A 248 -15.83 -9.38 6.58
N ARG A 249 -16.88 -9.08 7.37
CA ARG A 249 -18.28 -9.28 6.94
C ARG A 249 -18.61 -8.51 5.67
N LYS A 250 -18.22 -7.23 5.61
CA LYS A 250 -18.44 -6.38 4.43
C LYS A 250 -17.65 -6.86 3.21
N ARG A 251 -16.44 -7.40 3.40
CA ARG A 251 -15.64 -7.98 2.32
C ARG A 251 -16.22 -9.26 1.76
N ILE A 252 -16.74 -10.15 2.61
CA ILE A 252 -17.40 -11.37 2.12
C ILE A 252 -18.59 -11.00 1.24
N VAL A 253 -19.47 -10.13 1.74
CA VAL A 253 -20.64 -9.65 0.97
C VAL A 253 -20.20 -8.91 -0.30
N GLY A 254 -19.22 -8.01 -0.19
CA GLY A 254 -18.70 -7.24 -1.32
C GLY A 254 -18.01 -8.10 -2.38
N ASN A 255 -17.27 -9.13 -1.98
CA ASN A 255 -16.61 -10.06 -2.90
C ASN A 255 -17.65 -10.92 -3.64
N ILE A 256 -18.65 -11.44 -2.94
CA ILE A 256 -19.74 -12.21 -3.56
C ILE A 256 -20.49 -11.33 -4.57
N ALA A 257 -20.91 -10.13 -4.15
CA ALA A 257 -21.60 -9.19 -5.04
C ALA A 257 -20.71 -8.76 -6.22
N GLY A 258 -19.41 -8.53 -5.97
CA GLY A 258 -18.43 -8.16 -6.98
C GLY A 258 -18.20 -9.26 -8.00
N VAL A 259 -18.08 -10.52 -7.58
CA VAL A 259 -17.93 -11.68 -8.48
C VAL A 259 -19.19 -11.87 -9.32
N ILE A 260 -20.38 -11.77 -8.72
CA ILE A 260 -21.66 -11.86 -9.46
C ILE A 260 -21.73 -10.74 -10.50
N CYS A 261 -21.49 -9.49 -10.10
CA CYS A 261 -21.50 -8.34 -10.99
C CYS A 261 -20.47 -8.47 -12.12
N PHE A 262 -19.23 -8.86 -11.80
CA PHE A 262 -18.19 -9.07 -12.79
C PHE A 262 -18.56 -10.17 -13.79
N THR A 263 -19.14 -11.28 -13.32
CA THR A 263 -19.58 -12.39 -14.16
C THR A 263 -20.69 -11.93 -15.12
N VAL A 264 -21.68 -11.19 -14.62
CA VAL A 264 -22.75 -10.62 -15.45
C VAL A 264 -22.20 -9.66 -16.51
N LEU A 265 -21.32 -8.73 -16.11
CA LEU A 265 -20.68 -7.80 -17.03
C LEU A 265 -19.83 -8.52 -18.08
N TYR A 266 -19.14 -9.59 -17.68
CA TYR A 266 -18.32 -10.40 -18.57
C TYR A 266 -19.17 -11.09 -19.65
N PHE A 267 -20.39 -11.54 -19.34
CA PHE A 267 -21.27 -12.14 -20.34
C PHE A 267 -22.00 -11.11 -21.23
N LEU A 268 -22.20 -9.88 -20.74
CA LEU A 268 -22.94 -8.83 -21.46
C LEU A 268 -22.06 -7.94 -22.34
N LEU A 269 -20.80 -7.74 -21.97
CA LEU A 269 -19.92 -6.79 -22.65
C LEU A 269 -19.04 -7.46 -23.70
N PRO A 270 -18.78 -6.82 -24.85
CA PRO A 270 -17.81 -7.29 -25.82
C PRO A 270 -16.39 -7.26 -25.26
N SER A 271 -15.55 -8.17 -25.79
CA SER A 271 -14.18 -8.41 -25.31
C SER A 271 -13.26 -7.19 -25.33
N SER A 272 -13.57 -6.20 -26.17
CA SER A 272 -12.84 -4.92 -26.27
C SER A 272 -12.94 -4.06 -25.01
N ILE A 273 -13.96 -4.25 -24.18
CA ILE A 273 -14.22 -3.42 -22.99
C ILE A 273 -13.56 -4.00 -21.73
N TYR A 274 -13.14 -5.27 -21.75
CA TYR A 274 -12.62 -5.96 -20.55
C TYR A 274 -11.41 -5.26 -19.92
N ALA A 275 -10.52 -4.70 -20.75
CA ALA A 275 -9.35 -3.95 -20.27
C ALA A 275 -9.72 -2.67 -19.48
N TYR A 276 -10.91 -2.10 -19.75
CA TYR A 276 -11.38 -0.86 -19.12
C TYR A 276 -12.20 -1.12 -17.85
N ILE A 277 -12.70 -2.34 -17.62
CA ILE A 277 -13.47 -2.69 -16.42
C ILE A 277 -12.64 -2.41 -15.15
N GLY A 278 -11.35 -2.74 -15.17
CA GLY A 278 -10.44 -2.46 -14.05
C GLY A 278 -10.24 -0.96 -13.79
N ILE A 279 -10.14 -0.15 -14.86
CA ILE A 279 -10.00 1.32 -14.77
C ILE A 279 -11.30 1.93 -14.21
N LEU A 280 -12.45 1.51 -14.72
CA LEU A 280 -13.76 1.94 -14.25
C LEU A 280 -14.00 1.54 -12.79
N GLY A 281 -13.58 0.34 -12.40
CA GLY A 281 -13.60 -0.12 -11.01
C GLY A 281 -12.75 0.76 -10.09
N GLY A 282 -11.51 1.07 -10.49
CA GLY A 282 -10.63 1.97 -9.74
C GLY A 282 -11.19 3.38 -9.58
N ILE A 283 -11.76 3.94 -10.65
CA ILE A 283 -12.47 5.22 -10.63
C ILE A 283 -13.67 5.17 -9.67
N GLY A 284 -14.47 4.09 -9.73
CA GLY A 284 -15.63 3.88 -8.88
C GLY A 284 -15.29 3.87 -7.39
N VAL A 285 -14.16 3.27 -7.00
CA VAL A 285 -13.69 3.30 -5.60
C VAL A 285 -13.26 4.72 -5.18
N GLY A 286 -12.61 5.48 -6.06
CA GLY A 286 -12.26 6.88 -5.82
C GLY A 286 -13.48 7.78 -5.57
N PHE A 287 -14.62 7.45 -6.18
CA PHE A 287 -15.90 8.15 -6.01
C PHE A 287 -16.76 7.66 -4.85
N GLN A 288 -16.42 6.56 -4.16
CA GLN A 288 -17.23 6.09 -3.04
C GLN A 288 -17.36 7.18 -1.97
N HIS A 289 -18.57 7.74 -1.94
CA HIS A 289 -19.06 8.73 -1.00
C HIS A 289 -19.58 7.95 0.21
N ASN A 290 -18.77 7.88 1.26
CA ASN A 290 -19.26 7.90 2.63
C ASN A 290 -20.39 6.89 2.98
N MET A 291 -20.21 5.59 2.69
CA MET A 291 -21.09 4.52 3.20
C MET A 291 -20.42 3.70 4.32
N ALA A 292 -19.82 4.38 5.29
CA ALA A 292 -19.63 3.89 6.67
C ALA A 292 -19.24 5.09 7.55
N GLY A 293 -20.04 5.39 8.56
CA GLY A 293 -19.85 6.49 9.51
C GLY A 293 -18.66 6.31 10.47
N ARG A 294 -17.46 6.02 9.97
CA ARG A 294 -16.19 6.15 10.70
C ARG A 294 -15.09 6.57 9.74
N GLN A 295 -14.52 7.75 9.98
CA GLN A 295 -13.43 8.38 9.23
C GLN A 295 -12.10 7.58 9.19
N TYR A 296 -12.04 6.39 9.78
CA TYR A 296 -10.82 5.58 9.90
C TYR A 296 -10.51 4.69 8.69
N LEU A 297 -11.40 4.61 7.70
CA LEU A 297 -11.39 3.55 6.68
C LEU A 297 -11.03 4.01 5.25
N THR A 298 -10.89 5.31 5.01
CA THR A 298 -10.70 5.86 3.65
C THR A 298 -9.25 5.93 3.18
N HIS A 299 -8.29 5.49 3.98
CA HIS A 299 -6.86 5.50 3.62
C HIS A 299 -6.38 4.23 2.90
N LEU A 300 -7.26 3.27 2.60
CA LEU A 300 -6.87 1.92 2.18
C LEU A 300 -7.22 1.55 0.75
N VAL A 301 -7.57 2.52 -0.10
CA VAL A 301 -7.59 2.29 -1.55
C VAL A 301 -6.94 3.47 -2.25
N LEU A 302 -5.66 3.28 -2.57
CA LEU A 302 -4.74 4.15 -3.33
C LEU A 302 -4.34 5.47 -2.66
#